data_AF-A0A9R0IZW5-F1
#
_entry.id   AF-A0A9R0IZW5-F1
#
_cell.length_a   1.000
_cell.length_b   1.000
_cell.length_c   1.000
_cell.angle_alpha   90.00
_cell.angle_beta   90.00
_cell.angle_gamma   90.00
#
_symmetry.space_group_name_H-M   'P 1'
#
loop_
_entity.id
_entity.type
_entity.pdbx_description
1 polymer ?
#
loop_
_entity_poly.entity_id
_entity_poly.type
_entity_poly.pdbx_seq_one_letter_code
_entity_poly.pdbx_strand_id
1 'polypeptide(L)'
;MSRLNPHTVPSMEVDRPELLMIGMDVRTLFMSNSVLLEKPFGARKITLLNPVWIHSKVSGKPFYAILHRIDVGIVIDLEPARIEDPALSIAGAVQSHKLAVRAVSHFQFLPGGDVKIFCDTVVESVRQIWPP
;
A
#
# COMPACT_ATOMS: atom_id res chain seq x y z
N MET A 1 -59.03 3.96 -22.77
CA MET A 1 -57.88 4.74 -22.26
C MET A 1 -57.06 3.84 -21.36
N SER A 2 -56.00 3.23 -21.89
CA SER A 2 -55.03 2.46 -21.10
C SER A 2 -53.68 2.57 -21.82
N ARG A 3 -52.82 3.47 -21.34
CA ARG A 3 -51.47 3.66 -21.85
C ARG A 3 -50.60 2.52 -21.32
N LEU A 4 -50.15 1.65 -22.21
CA LEU A 4 -49.05 0.72 -21.94
C LEU A 4 -47.75 1.53 -22.00
N ASN A 5 -47.18 1.85 -20.84
CA ASN A 5 -45.82 2.38 -20.80
C ASN A 5 -44.86 1.23 -21.14
N PRO A 6 -43.96 1.39 -22.12
CA PRO A 6 -42.91 0.41 -22.34
C PRO A 6 -42.07 0.35 -21.06
N HIS A 7 -41.87 -0.86 -20.53
CA HIS A 7 -40.94 -1.08 -19.43
C HIS A 7 -39.54 -0.79 -19.97
N THR A 8 -39.08 0.43 -19.77
CA THR A 8 -37.70 0.82 -20.02
C THR A 8 -36.85 0.02 -19.05
N VAL A 9 -36.17 -1.01 -19.56
CA VAL A 9 -35.02 -1.61 -18.87
C VAL A 9 -34.06 -0.46 -18.57
N PRO A 10 -33.57 -0.28 -17.34
CA PRO A 10 -32.52 0.69 -17.11
C PRO A 10 -31.37 0.29 -18.03
N SER A 11 -31.15 1.05 -19.09
CA SER A 11 -29.86 1.02 -19.77
C SER A 11 -28.87 1.30 -18.66
N MET A 12 -27.95 0.37 -18.43
CA MET A 12 -26.76 0.64 -17.65
C MET A 12 -25.94 1.68 -18.44
N GLU A 13 -26.40 2.93 -18.46
CA GLU A 13 -25.54 4.11 -18.48
C GLU A 13 -24.88 4.19 -17.09
N VAL A 14 -24.16 3.13 -16.75
CA VAL A 14 -23.09 3.22 -15.79
C VAL A 14 -22.04 4.01 -16.57
N ASP A 15 -21.89 5.29 -16.21
CA ASP A 15 -20.63 6.01 -16.35
C ASP A 15 -19.51 4.99 -16.26
N ARG A 16 -18.96 4.53 -17.38
CA ARG A 16 -17.88 3.55 -17.33
C ARG A 16 -16.69 4.35 -16.83
N PRO A 17 -16.25 4.21 -15.55
CA PRO A 17 -14.92 4.70 -15.23
C PRO A 17 -13.99 4.00 -16.22
N GLU A 18 -13.08 4.74 -16.85
CA GLU A 18 -12.11 4.24 -17.83
C GLU A 18 -11.74 2.78 -17.51
N LEU A 19 -12.23 1.84 -18.33
CA LEU A 19 -12.21 0.43 -17.97
C LEU A 19 -10.74 -0.01 -17.86
N LEU A 20 -10.35 -0.59 -16.73
CA LEU A 20 -9.02 -1.18 -16.56
C LEU A 20 -8.84 -2.29 -17.61
N MET A 21 -7.93 -2.08 -18.55
CA MET A 21 -7.67 -3.00 -19.66
C MET A 21 -6.21 -3.44 -19.69
N ILE A 22 -5.99 -4.65 -20.21
CA ILE A 22 -4.65 -5.18 -20.48
C ILE A 22 -3.97 -4.31 -21.54
N GLY A 23 -2.67 -4.05 -21.35
CA GLY A 23 -1.88 -3.22 -22.26
C GLY A 23 -2.00 -1.71 -22.01
N MET A 24 -2.85 -1.30 -21.06
CA MET A 24 -2.94 0.10 -20.65
C MET A 24 -1.70 0.53 -19.86
N ASP A 25 -1.27 1.76 -20.09
CA ASP A 25 -0.21 2.39 -19.29
C ASP A 25 -0.73 2.68 -17.88
N VAL A 26 -0.20 1.96 -16.90
CA VAL A 26 -0.60 2.07 -15.48
C VAL A 26 -0.47 3.50 -14.93
N ARG A 27 0.41 4.34 -15.50
CA ARG A 27 0.62 5.72 -15.06
C ARG A 27 -0.61 6.59 -15.29
N THR A 28 -1.50 6.21 -16.21
CA THR A 28 -2.74 6.95 -16.49
C THR A 28 -3.79 6.80 -15.39
N LEU A 29 -3.66 5.76 -14.54
CA LEU A 29 -4.58 5.45 -13.45
C LEU A 29 -4.41 6.35 -12.23
N PHE A 30 -3.26 7.00 -12.12
CA PHE A 30 -2.88 7.80 -10.97
C PHE A 30 -2.74 9.27 -11.37
N MET A 31 -2.86 10.16 -10.38
CA MET A 31 -2.61 11.58 -10.60
C MET A 31 -1.19 11.81 -11.14
N SER A 32 -0.90 13.01 -11.62
CA SER A 32 0.39 13.39 -12.25
C SER A 32 1.63 13.19 -11.36
N ASN A 33 1.44 12.72 -10.12
CA ASN A 33 2.49 12.14 -9.29
C ASN A 33 2.99 10.76 -9.80
N SER A 34 2.59 10.31 -10.99
CA SER A 34 3.13 9.11 -11.66
C SER A 34 4.65 9.16 -11.91
N VAL A 35 5.28 10.34 -11.85
CA VAL A 35 6.76 10.48 -11.76
C VAL A 35 7.33 9.68 -10.58
N LEU A 36 6.54 9.50 -9.51
CA LEU A 36 6.93 8.69 -8.35
C LEU A 36 7.04 7.20 -8.67
N LEU A 37 6.45 6.71 -9.76
CA LEU A 37 6.59 5.32 -10.22
C LEU A 37 7.79 5.13 -11.15
N GLU A 38 8.17 6.16 -11.92
CA GLU A 38 9.34 6.13 -12.82
C GLU A 38 10.64 5.79 -12.07
N LYS A 39 10.86 6.44 -10.92
CA LYS A 39 12.06 6.24 -10.12
C LYS A 39 12.17 4.79 -9.58
N PRO A 40 11.13 4.20 -8.97
CA PRO A 40 11.08 2.78 -8.66
C PRO A 40 11.29 1.86 -9.87
N PHE A 41 10.68 2.15 -11.01
CA PHE A 41 10.82 1.31 -12.21
C PHE A 41 12.26 1.26 -12.74
N GLY A 42 13.02 2.36 -12.61
CA GLY A 42 14.45 2.41 -12.96
C GLY A 42 15.40 1.93 -11.85
N ALA A 43 14.92 1.69 -10.63
CA ALA A 43 15.77 1.37 -9.50
C ALA A 43 16.33 -0.06 -9.57
N ARG A 44 17.64 -0.21 -9.29
CA ARG A 44 18.29 -1.52 -9.16
C ARG A 44 17.68 -2.37 -8.05
N LYS A 45 17.25 -1.74 -6.95
CA LYS A 45 16.59 -2.39 -5.81
C LYS A 45 15.29 -1.66 -5.48
N ILE A 46 14.21 -2.05 -6.17
CA ILE A 46 12.87 -1.46 -6.04
C ILE A 46 12.38 -1.46 -4.59
N THR A 47 12.68 -2.52 -3.83
CA THR A 47 12.20 -2.68 -2.44
C THR A 47 12.67 -1.61 -1.47
N LEU A 48 13.74 -0.86 -1.78
CA LEU A 48 14.18 0.27 -0.96
C LEU A 48 13.31 1.52 -1.09
N LEU A 49 12.46 1.56 -2.12
CA LEU A 49 11.56 2.67 -2.40
C LEU A 49 10.11 2.36 -2.00
N ASN A 50 9.87 1.17 -1.42
CA ASN A 50 8.55 0.80 -0.91
C ASN A 50 8.34 1.35 0.51
N PRO A 51 7.10 1.73 0.87
CA PRO A 51 5.95 1.89 -0.03
C PRO A 51 6.01 3.23 -0.81
N VAL A 52 5.36 3.29 -1.98
CA VAL A 52 5.19 4.53 -2.76
C VAL A 52 3.78 5.09 -2.54
N TRP A 53 3.68 6.34 -2.09
CA TRP A 53 2.39 7.00 -1.89
C TRP A 53 1.82 7.56 -3.20
N ILE A 54 0.68 7.04 -3.65
CA ILE A 54 0.04 7.44 -4.91
C ILE A 54 -1.45 7.73 -4.73
N HIS A 55 -2.04 8.50 -5.64
CA HIS A 55 -3.46 8.85 -5.60
C HIS A 55 -4.14 8.43 -6.90
N SER A 56 -5.30 7.79 -6.80
CA SER A 56 -6.14 7.47 -7.95
C SER A 56 -6.53 8.75 -8.70
N LYS A 57 -6.37 8.76 -10.02
CA LYS A 57 -6.77 9.89 -10.87
C LYS A 57 -8.28 10.13 -10.84
N VAL A 58 -9.06 9.05 -10.86
CA VAL A 58 -10.53 9.09 -10.94
C VAL A 58 -11.14 9.47 -9.60
N SER A 59 -10.68 8.86 -8.50
CA SER A 59 -11.33 8.99 -7.18
C SER A 59 -10.58 9.89 -6.20
N GLY A 60 -9.32 10.26 -6.48
CA GLY A 60 -8.45 10.94 -5.54
C GLY A 60 -8.00 10.10 -4.33
N LYS A 61 -8.48 8.85 -4.20
CA LYS A 61 -8.17 8.00 -3.04
C LYS A 61 -6.67 7.69 -2.97
N PRO A 62 -6.05 7.79 -1.78
CA PRO A 62 -4.65 7.46 -1.59
C PRO A 62 -4.44 5.95 -1.44
N PHE A 63 -3.29 5.47 -1.94
CA PHE A 63 -2.83 4.10 -1.81
C PHE A 63 -1.34 4.09 -1.46
N TYR A 64 -0.95 3.12 -0.63
CA TYR A 64 0.42 2.63 -0.63
C TYR A 64 0.57 1.63 -1.76
N ALA A 65 1.50 1.91 -2.68
CA ALA A 65 1.92 0.97 -3.70
C ALA A 65 3.17 0.23 -3.24
N ILE A 66 3.10 -1.09 -3.19
CA ILE A 66 4.23 -1.97 -2.87
C ILE A 66 4.65 -2.65 -4.18
N LEU A 67 5.86 -2.34 -4.63
CA LEU A 67 6.37 -2.78 -5.93
C LEU A 67 7.34 -3.94 -5.80
N HIS A 68 7.13 -4.98 -6.61
CA HIS A 68 7.97 -6.17 -6.65
C HIS A 68 8.38 -6.47 -8.10
N ARG A 69 9.70 -6.51 -8.38
CA ARG A 69 10.20 -6.91 -9.70
C ARG A 69 10.20 -8.44 -9.81
N ILE A 70 9.61 -8.94 -10.87
CA ILE A 70 9.59 -10.36 -11.25
C ILE A 70 10.24 -10.54 -12.64
N ASP A 71 10.31 -11.77 -13.12
CA ASP A 71 10.90 -12.14 -14.41
C ASP A 71 10.19 -11.47 -15.60
N VAL A 72 8.86 -11.34 -15.54
CA VAL A 72 8.04 -10.79 -16.63
C VAL A 72 7.66 -9.31 -16.47
N GLY A 73 8.10 -8.64 -15.39
CA GLY A 73 7.75 -7.23 -15.17
C GLY A 73 7.76 -6.79 -13.70
N ILE A 74 6.83 -5.90 -13.35
CA ILE A 74 6.67 -5.36 -11.99
C ILE A 74 5.24 -5.59 -11.53
N VAL A 75 5.09 -6.23 -10.38
CA VAL A 75 3.82 -6.35 -9.65
C VAL A 75 3.68 -5.13 -8.75
N ILE A 76 2.47 -4.55 -8.71
CA ILE A 76 2.13 -3.39 -7.86
C ILE A 76 0.94 -3.78 -7.00
N ASP A 77 1.19 -3.99 -5.71
CA ASP A 77 0.13 -4.20 -4.72
C ASP A 77 -0.36 -2.84 -4.23
N LEU A 78 -1.68 -2.62 -4.26
CA LEU A 78 -2.31 -1.35 -3.87
C LEU A 78 -3.07 -1.52 -2.57
N GLU A 79 -2.51 -1.01 -1.48
CA GLU A 79 -3.15 -1.01 -0.17
C GLU A 79 -3.83 0.34 0.07
N PRO A 80 -5.16 0.38 0.31
CA PRO A 80 -5.85 1.63 0.60
C PRO A 80 -5.24 2.32 1.81
N ALA A 81 -4.78 3.55 1.62
CA ALA A 81 -4.26 4.33 2.73
C ALA A 81 -5.40 5.08 3.42
N ARG A 82 -5.29 5.25 4.75
CA ARG A 82 -6.24 6.08 5.49
C ARG A 82 -6.09 7.53 5.03
N ILE A 83 -7.21 8.24 4.93
CA ILE A 83 -7.27 9.69 4.66
C ILE A 83 -6.94 10.44 5.96
N GLU A 84 -5.86 10.04 6.62
CA GLU A 84 -5.30 10.79 7.74
C GLU A 84 -4.28 11.78 7.18
N ASP A 85 -3.94 12.81 7.95
CA ASP A 85 -2.92 13.78 7.58
C ASP A 85 -1.63 13.03 7.16
N PRO A 86 -1.06 13.27 5.96
CA PRO A 86 0.22 12.69 5.55
C PRO A 86 1.31 12.81 6.63
N ALA A 87 1.30 13.89 7.43
CA ALA A 87 2.21 14.06 8.55
C ALA A 87 2.01 13.01 9.66
N LEU A 88 0.75 12.64 9.97
CA LEU A 88 0.42 11.60 10.95
C LEU A 88 0.83 10.22 10.45
N SER A 89 0.62 9.95 9.16
CA SER A 89 1.07 8.72 8.51
C SER A 89 2.60 8.56 8.58
N ILE A 90 3.36 9.62 8.26
CA ILE A 90 4.82 9.64 8.38
C ILE A 90 5.24 9.47 9.84
N ALA A 91 4.60 10.16 10.77
CA ALA A 91 4.91 10.06 12.20
C ALA A 91 4.70 8.62 12.73
N GLY A 92 3.59 7.98 12.33
CA GLY A 92 3.33 6.58 12.65
C GLY A 92 4.42 5.65 12.11
N ALA A 93 4.82 5.80 10.84
CA ALA A 93 5.89 5.02 10.24
C ALA A 93 7.24 5.19 10.97
N VAL A 94 7.60 6.43 11.33
CA VAL A 94 8.82 6.74 12.10
C VAL A 94 8.76 6.12 13.49
N GLN A 95 7.61 6.19 14.16
CA GLN A 95 7.42 5.61 15.48
C GLN A 95 7.56 4.09 15.45
N SER A 96 6.87 3.40 14.54
CA SER A 96 6.98 1.95 14.36
C SER A 96 8.41 1.52 14.05
N HIS A 97 9.12 2.27 13.20
CA HIS A 97 10.52 2.01 12.92
C HIS A 97 11.41 2.14 14.16
N LYS A 98 11.22 3.20 14.96
CA LYS A 98 11.97 3.41 16.20
C LYS A 98 11.75 2.28 17.20
N LEU A 99 10.52 1.78 17.31
CA LEU A 99 10.20 0.62 18.16
C LEU A 99 10.90 -0.65 17.65
N ALA A 100 10.90 -0.89 16.35
CA ALA A 100 11.61 -2.02 15.75
C ALA A 100 13.13 -1.95 15.99
N VAL A 101 13.75 -0.78 15.80
CA VAL A 101 15.18 -0.57 16.10
C VAL A 101 15.47 -0.87 17.57
N ARG A 102 14.63 -0.38 18.49
CA ARG A 102 14.78 -0.68 19.92
C ARG A 102 14.65 -2.18 20.22
N ALA A 103 13.68 -2.86 19.60
CA ALA A 103 13.48 -4.30 19.77
C ALA A 103 14.71 -5.10 19.29
N VAL A 104 15.26 -4.76 18.11
CA VAL A 104 16.48 -5.38 17.59
C VAL A 104 17.66 -5.17 18.53
N SER A 105 17.87 -3.94 19.02
CA SER A 105 18.92 -3.69 20.01
C SER A 105 18.72 -4.56 21.25
N HIS A 106 17.50 -4.66 21.77
CA HIS A 106 17.22 -5.49 22.94
C HIS A 106 17.55 -6.97 22.70
N PHE A 107 17.19 -7.52 21.52
CA PHE A 107 17.52 -8.89 21.16
C PHE A 107 19.03 -9.15 21.13
N GLN A 108 19.83 -8.19 20.68
CA GLN A 108 21.29 -8.31 20.62
C GLN A 108 21.96 -8.37 22.01
N PHE A 109 21.29 -7.88 23.06
CA PHE A 109 21.79 -7.92 24.43
C PHE A 109 21.31 -9.13 25.24
N LEU A 110 20.43 -9.97 24.68
CA LEU A 110 19.97 -11.16 25.37
C LEU A 110 21.10 -12.19 25.53
N PRO A 111 21.21 -12.88 26.68
CA PRO A 111 22.14 -13.98 26.83
C PRO A 111 21.79 -15.09 25.84
N GLY A 112 22.81 -15.59 25.12
CA GLY A 112 22.63 -16.71 24.21
C GLY A 112 22.31 -18.02 24.95
N GLY A 113 21.71 -18.97 24.23
CA GLY A 113 21.45 -20.32 24.73
C GLY A 113 20.07 -20.55 25.35
N ASP A 114 19.26 -19.51 25.53
CA ASP A 114 17.86 -19.63 25.98
C ASP A 114 16.87 -19.15 24.91
N VAL A 115 16.36 -20.10 24.12
CA VAL A 115 15.36 -19.84 23.07
C VAL A 115 14.04 -19.35 23.65
N LYS A 116 13.68 -19.79 24.87
CA LYS A 116 12.41 -19.39 25.48
C LYS A 116 12.42 -17.89 25.77
N ILE A 117 13.47 -17.41 26.44
CA ILE A 117 13.62 -15.98 26.75
C ILE A 117 13.64 -15.15 25.47
N PHE A 118 14.31 -15.63 24.42
CA PHE A 118 14.30 -14.96 23.11
C PHE A 118 12.89 -14.87 22.53
N CYS A 119 12.15 -15.99 22.46
CA CYS A 119 10.79 -16.02 21.94
C CYS A 119 9.84 -15.13 22.75
N ASP A 120 9.91 -15.18 24.08
CA ASP A 120 9.09 -14.34 24.96
C ASP A 120 9.36 -12.84 24.70
N THR A 121 10.63 -12.48 24.53
CA THR A 121 11.02 -11.10 24.24
C THR A 121 10.57 -10.64 22.84
N VAL A 122 10.61 -11.53 21.85
CA VAL A 122 10.11 -11.25 20.49
C VAL A 122 8.61 -11.00 20.52
N VAL A 123 7.84 -11.88 21.17
CA VAL A 123 6.38 -11.77 21.26
C VAL A 123 5.99 -10.46 21.94
N GLU A 124 6.66 -10.09 23.03
CA GLU A 124 6.41 -8.82 23.72
C GLU A 124 6.74 -7.61 22.83
N SER A 125 7.86 -7.65 22.11
CA SER A 125 8.24 -6.57 21.19
C SER A 125 7.23 -6.39 20.05
N VAL A 126 6.72 -7.49 19.49
CA VAL A 126 5.72 -7.45 18.41
C VAL A 126 4.40 -6.84 18.92
N ARG A 127 3.96 -7.18 20.14
CA ARG A 127 2.76 -6.57 20.76
C ARG A 127 2.87 -5.06 20.92
N GLN A 128 4.07 -4.53 21.17
CA GLN A 128 4.29 -3.09 21.29
C GLN A 128 4.33 -2.39 19.93
N ILE A 129 4.84 -3.05 18.88
CA ILE A 129 4.90 -2.52 17.51
C ILE A 129 3.52 -2.53 16.85
N TRP A 130 2.75 -3.60 17.08
CA TRP A 130 1.40 -3.79 16.58
C TRP A 130 0.42 -3.96 17.76
N PRO A 131 0.01 -2.85 18.39
CA PRO A 131 -0.99 -2.88 19.44
C PRO A 131 -2.35 -3.36 18.86
N PRO A 132 -3.18 -4.03 19.67
CA PRO A 132 -4.50 -4.51 19.27
C PRO A 132 -5.47 -3.38 18.85
#